data_AF-A0A258SCA1-F1
#
_entry.id   AF-A0A258SCA1-F1
#
_cell.length_a   1.000
_cell.length_b   1.000
_cell.length_c   1.000
_cell.angle_alpha   90.00
_cell.angle_beta   90.00
_cell.angle_gamma   90.00
#
_symmetry.space_group_name_H-M   'P 1'
#
loop_
_entity.id
_entity.type
_entity.pdbx_description
1 polymer ?
#
loop_
_entity_poly.entity_id
_entity_poly.type
_entity_poly.pdbx_seq_one_letter_code
_entity_poly.pdbx_strand_id
1 'polypeptide(L)'
;MPGAALTTTLDVTIDNLRSDRGELRLCLTADPKNFPGCIDDARAVTRSVPATMHKVHFDDLPYGSYAVAVIHDANGNNKLDTLLGIPREGFGFSRNPIIRFGPPRFSSARFDIGAAPDQQEIKMRYLL
;
A
#
# COMPACT_ATOMS: atom_id res chain seq x y z
N MET A 1 2.93 -9.13 33.22
CA MET A 1 3.40 -8.06 32.32
C MET A 1 3.15 -8.54 30.90
N PRO A 2 2.43 -7.79 30.04
CA PRO A 2 2.29 -8.18 28.64
C PRO A 2 3.68 -8.09 28.00
N GLY A 3 4.17 -9.18 27.40
CA GLY A 3 5.45 -9.16 26.68
C GLY A 3 5.35 -8.23 25.47
N ALA A 4 6.33 -7.36 25.28
CA ALA A 4 6.42 -6.52 24.09
C ALA A 4 6.40 -7.43 22.85
N ALA A 5 5.50 -7.13 21.91
CA ALA A 5 5.51 -7.80 20.61
C ALA A 5 6.83 -7.47 19.90
N LEU A 6 7.42 -8.45 19.22
CA LEU A 6 8.59 -8.21 18.40
C LEU A 6 8.18 -7.34 17.20
N THR A 7 8.88 -6.21 17.03
CA THR A 7 8.63 -5.24 15.97
C THR A 7 9.89 -5.00 15.13
N THR A 8 9.68 -4.49 13.93
CA THR A 8 10.75 -4.03 13.01
C THR A 8 10.23 -2.85 12.18
N THR A 9 11.05 -2.35 11.26
CA THR A 9 10.73 -1.27 10.34
C THR A 9 10.48 -1.79 8.93
N LEU A 10 9.68 -1.05 8.17
CA LEU A 10 9.42 -1.28 6.74
C LEU A 10 9.60 0.03 5.98
N ASP A 11 10.46 0.00 4.96
CA ASP A 11 10.60 1.08 3.98
C ASP A 11 9.85 0.75 2.69
N VAL A 12 8.90 1.58 2.29
CA VAL A 12 8.18 1.46 1.02
C VAL A 12 8.68 2.53 0.06
N THR A 13 9.31 2.12 -1.04
CA THR A 13 9.67 3.00 -2.16
C THR A 13 8.64 2.87 -3.27
N ILE A 14 8.19 4.00 -3.80
CA ILE A 14 7.12 4.08 -4.80
C ILE A 14 7.75 4.58 -6.10
N ASP A 15 7.60 3.80 -7.16
CA ASP A 15 8.21 4.05 -8.47
C ASP A 15 7.14 4.19 -9.56
N ASN A 16 7.54 4.71 -10.72
CA ASN A 16 6.70 4.88 -11.91
C ASN A 16 5.49 5.81 -11.71
N LEU A 17 5.61 6.82 -10.84
CA LEU A 17 4.64 7.91 -10.75
C LEU A 17 4.62 8.71 -12.06
N ARG A 18 3.42 9.03 -12.55
CA ARG A 18 3.27 9.88 -13.75
C ARG A 18 3.36 11.38 -13.47
N SER A 19 3.25 11.78 -12.21
CA SER A 19 3.25 13.18 -11.78
C SER A 19 3.41 13.24 -10.26
N ASP A 20 4.04 14.28 -9.74
CA ASP A 20 4.13 14.54 -8.30
C ASP A 20 2.96 15.39 -7.76
N ARG A 21 1.78 15.30 -8.41
CA ARG A 21 0.60 16.10 -8.04
C ARG A 21 -0.27 15.31 -7.08
N GLY A 22 -0.78 15.98 -6.05
CA GLY A 22 -1.68 15.37 -5.09
C GLY A 22 -0.95 14.50 -4.08
N GLU A 23 -1.56 13.37 -3.70
CA GLU A 23 -1.09 12.54 -2.59
C GLU A 23 -0.99 11.06 -2.97
N LEU A 24 -0.07 10.37 -2.31
CA LEU A 24 0.01 8.92 -2.27
C LEU A 24 -0.65 8.44 -0.99
N ARG A 25 -1.65 7.58 -1.14
CA ARG A 25 -2.40 6.98 -0.05
C ARG A 25 -2.07 5.52 0.04
N LEU A 26 -1.46 5.14 1.15
CA LEU A 26 -1.00 3.79 1.43
C LEU A 26 -1.94 3.11 2.43
N CYS A 27 -2.22 1.84 2.16
CA CYS A 27 -2.95 0.92 3.02
C CYS A 27 -2.03 -0.29 3.27
N LEU A 28 -1.53 -0.41 4.50
CA LEU A 28 -0.78 -1.56 4.99
C LEU A 28 -1.70 -2.37 5.90
N THR A 29 -1.95 -3.64 5.57
CA THR A 29 -2.81 -4.51 6.37
C THR A 29 -2.27 -5.93 6.44
N ALA A 30 -2.58 -6.62 7.54
CA ALA A 30 -2.41 -8.06 7.71
C ALA A 30 -3.74 -8.83 7.53
N ASP A 31 -4.85 -8.14 7.25
CA ASP A 31 -6.18 -8.74 7.04
C ASP A 31 -6.49 -8.92 5.54
N PRO A 32 -6.57 -10.16 5.05
CA PRO A 32 -6.92 -10.42 3.66
C PRO A 32 -8.30 -9.91 3.24
N LYS A 33 -9.24 -9.72 4.19
CA LYS A 33 -10.61 -9.28 3.89
C LYS A 33 -10.70 -7.78 3.61
N ASN A 34 -9.79 -7.00 4.21
CA ASN A 34 -9.78 -5.55 4.08
C ASN A 34 -8.78 -5.06 3.03
N PHE A 35 -7.91 -5.93 2.52
CA PHE A 35 -7.07 -5.61 1.36
C PHE A 35 -7.89 -5.54 0.06
N PRO A 36 -7.69 -4.54 -0.82
CA PRO A 36 -6.67 -3.49 -0.77
C PRO A 36 -7.14 -2.14 -0.18
N GLY A 37 -8.37 -2.06 0.34
CA GLY A 37 -8.98 -0.79 0.72
C GLY A 37 -8.70 -0.32 2.16
N CYS A 38 -8.29 -1.23 3.05
CA CYS A 38 -8.21 -1.01 4.50
C CYS A 38 -9.48 -0.39 5.11
N ILE A 39 -10.64 -0.69 4.53
CA ILE A 39 -11.93 -0.19 5.01
C ILE A 39 -12.30 -0.97 6.28
N ASP A 40 -12.63 -0.25 7.36
CA ASP A 40 -13.05 -0.81 8.65
C ASP A 40 -12.03 -1.78 9.30
N ASP A 41 -10.74 -1.66 8.94
CA ASP A 41 -9.66 -2.43 9.55
C ASP A 41 -8.94 -1.64 10.63
N ALA A 42 -9.34 -1.85 11.89
CA ALA A 42 -8.72 -1.20 13.04
C ALA A 42 -7.22 -1.55 13.24
N ARG A 43 -6.72 -2.59 12.55
CA ARG A 43 -5.30 -3.00 12.59
C ARG A 43 -4.54 -2.58 11.34
N ALA A 44 -5.21 -2.00 10.35
CA ALA A 44 -4.53 -1.43 9.20
C ALA A 44 -3.80 -0.14 9.59
N VAL A 45 -2.66 0.08 8.96
CA VAL A 45 -1.95 1.35 9.01
C VAL A 45 -2.18 2.06 7.69
N THR A 46 -2.83 3.21 7.75
CA THR A 46 -2.98 4.10 6.60
C THR A 46 -2.04 5.31 6.71
N ARG A 47 -1.51 5.73 5.57
CA ARG A 47 -0.65 6.92 5.45
C ARG A 47 -1.03 7.68 4.18
N SER A 48 -1.15 9.00 4.30
CA SER A 48 -1.19 9.90 3.16
C SER A 48 0.08 10.73 3.17
N VAL A 49 0.80 10.75 2.06
CA VAL A 49 2.01 11.58 1.87
C VAL A 49 1.88 12.37 0.57
N PRO A 50 2.51 13.56 0.46
CA PRO A 50 2.57 14.26 -0.82
C PRO A 50 3.16 13.36 -1.91
N ALA A 51 2.67 13.45 -3.14
CA ALA A 51 3.17 12.64 -4.25
C ALA A 51 4.64 12.93 -4.62
N THR A 52 5.21 14.04 -4.12
CA THR A 52 6.66 14.33 -4.18
C THR A 52 7.50 13.43 -3.27
N MET A 53 6.89 12.76 -2.30
CA MET A 53 7.55 11.86 -1.36
C MET A 53 7.41 10.41 -1.83
N HIS A 54 8.46 9.91 -2.49
CA HIS A 54 8.46 8.57 -3.08
C HIS A 54 8.89 7.46 -2.10
N LYS A 55 9.15 7.80 -0.83
CA LYS A 55 9.56 6.86 0.22
C LYS A 55 8.69 7.06 1.46
N VAL A 56 8.13 5.98 1.98
CA VAL A 56 7.30 5.98 3.17
C VAL A 56 7.86 4.98 4.18
N HIS A 57 8.11 5.46 5.38
CA HIS A 57 8.66 4.67 6.48
C HIS A 57 7.55 4.22 7.44
N PHE A 58 7.62 2.96 7.86
CA PHE A 58 6.76 2.37 8.88
C PHE A 58 7.61 1.83 10.02
N ASP A 59 7.43 2.39 11.20
CA ASP A 59 8.04 1.93 12.44
C ASP A 59 7.14 0.95 13.21
N ASP A 60 7.73 0.27 14.19
CA ASP A 60 7.02 -0.54 15.19
C ASP A 60 6.04 -1.57 14.60
N LEU A 61 6.39 -2.13 13.43
CA LEU A 61 5.55 -3.09 12.74
C LEU A 61 5.73 -4.48 13.38
N PRO A 62 4.67 -5.09 13.97
CA PRO A 62 4.78 -6.42 14.54
C PRO A 62 5.20 -7.45 13.49
N TYR A 63 5.89 -8.50 13.92
CA TYR A 63 6.21 -9.60 13.01
C TYR A 63 4.92 -10.25 12.49
N GLY A 64 4.91 -10.58 11.21
CA GLY A 64 3.72 -11.11 10.57
C GLY A 64 3.74 -10.95 9.06
N SER A 65 2.61 -11.28 8.43
CA SER A 65 2.45 -11.14 6.99
C SER A 65 1.58 -9.95 6.66
N TYR A 66 2.05 -9.12 5.73
CA TYR A 66 1.39 -7.89 5.36
C TYR A 66 1.26 -7.76 3.84
N ALA A 67 0.36 -6.90 3.41
CA ALA A 67 0.32 -6.39 2.04
C ALA A 67 0.13 -4.88 2.07
N VAL A 68 0.75 -4.19 1.11
CA VAL A 68 0.62 -2.76 0.89
C VAL A 68 -0.14 -2.52 -0.41
N ALA A 69 -1.12 -1.64 -0.37
CA ALA A 69 -1.73 -1.03 -1.54
C ALA A 69 -1.44 0.48 -1.54
N VAL A 70 -1.22 1.05 -2.71
CA VAL A 70 -0.97 2.48 -2.91
C VAL A 70 -1.94 3.02 -3.94
N ILE A 71 -2.55 4.15 -3.66
CA ILE A 71 -3.38 4.93 -4.60
C ILE A 71 -2.72 6.29 -4.78
N HIS A 72 -2.59 6.74 -6.02
CA HIS A 72 -2.14 8.09 -6.36
C HIS A 72 -3.35 8.98 -6.61
N ASP A 73 -3.76 9.71 -5.58
CA ASP A 73 -4.87 10.66 -5.61
C ASP A 73 -4.38 12.00 -6.16
N ALA A 74 -4.36 12.10 -7.49
CA ALA A 74 -3.77 13.22 -8.20
C ALA A 74 -4.70 14.43 -8.27
N ASN A 75 -6.00 14.24 -8.00
CA ASN A 75 -7.01 15.30 -8.02
C ASN A 75 -7.46 15.74 -6.62
N GLY A 76 -7.02 15.06 -5.56
CA GLY A 76 -7.21 15.43 -4.16
C GLY A 76 -8.62 15.18 -3.64
N ASN A 77 -9.38 14.26 -4.24
CA ASN A 77 -10.78 14.03 -3.86
C ASN A 77 -10.97 12.95 -2.78
N ASN A 78 -9.87 12.38 -2.28
CA ASN A 78 -9.84 11.33 -1.29
C ASN A 78 -10.57 10.05 -1.72
N LYS A 79 -10.67 9.75 -3.03
CA LYS A 79 -11.29 8.53 -3.54
C LYS A 79 -10.47 7.95 -4.68
N LEU A 80 -10.55 6.63 -4.90
CA LEU A 80 -10.04 6.06 -6.14
C LEU A 80 -11.11 6.27 -7.20
N ASP A 81 -10.90 7.23 -8.09
CA ASP A 81 -11.86 7.45 -9.16
C ASP A 81 -11.85 6.28 -10.14
N THR A 82 -13.05 5.80 -10.48
CA THR A 82 -13.22 4.73 -11.46
C THR A 82 -14.22 5.11 -12.52
N LEU A 83 -13.98 4.69 -13.76
CA LEU A 83 -14.93 4.75 -14.87
C LEU A 83 -15.25 3.31 -15.27
N LEU A 84 -16.52 2.89 -15.09
CA LEU A 84 -16.93 1.49 -15.34
C LEU A 84 -16.04 0.45 -14.63
N GLY A 85 -15.60 0.77 -13.39
CA GLY A 85 -14.72 -0.09 -12.60
C GLY A 85 -13.23 0.00 -12.95
N ILE A 86 -12.84 0.80 -13.94
CA ILE A 86 -11.44 1.04 -14.33
C ILE A 86 -10.91 2.26 -13.58
N PRO A 87 -9.84 2.14 -12.77
CA PRO A 87 -9.16 3.27 -12.16
C PRO A 87 -8.75 4.35 -13.16
N ARG A 88 -9.15 5.59 -12.89
CA ARG A 88 -8.67 6.80 -13.59
C ARG A 88 -7.38 7.34 -13.00
N GLU A 89 -7.05 6.89 -11.80
CA GLU A 89 -5.88 7.28 -11.03
C GLU A 89 -4.87 6.14 -10.94
N GLY A 90 -3.67 6.47 -10.46
CA GLY A 90 -2.60 5.49 -10.30
C GLY A 90 -2.85 4.56 -9.13
N PHE A 91 -2.45 3.31 -9.26
CA PHE A 91 -2.47 2.34 -8.16
C PHE A 91 -1.25 1.42 -8.20
N GLY A 92 -0.87 0.88 -7.05
CA GLY A 92 0.25 -0.04 -6.90
C GLY A 92 0.04 -1.00 -5.73
N PHE A 93 0.76 -2.12 -5.74
CA PHE A 93 0.70 -3.12 -4.67
C PHE A 93 2.09 -3.68 -4.39
N SER A 94 2.35 -4.05 -3.13
CA SER A 94 3.55 -4.80 -2.75
C SER A 94 3.69 -6.08 -3.58
N ARG A 95 4.94 -6.50 -3.81
CA ARG A 95 5.32 -7.60 -4.72
C ARG A 95 4.94 -7.43 -6.21
N ASN A 96 4.34 -6.29 -6.60
CA ASN A 96 4.05 -5.95 -7.98
C ASN A 96 3.35 -7.06 -8.80
N PRO A 97 2.27 -7.70 -8.28
CA PRO A 97 1.64 -8.82 -8.95
C PRO A 97 1.13 -8.47 -10.35
N ILE A 98 0.99 -9.49 -11.20
CA ILE A 98 0.35 -9.33 -12.51
C ILE A 98 -1.15 -9.09 -12.28
N ILE A 99 -1.64 -7.92 -12.69
CA ILE A 99 -3.05 -7.55 -12.62
C ILE A 99 -3.74 -7.97 -13.92
N ARG A 100 -4.84 -8.72 -13.81
CA ARG A 100 -5.65 -9.16 -14.96
C ARG A 100 -7.07 -8.62 -14.88
N PHE A 101 -7.81 -9.03 -13.85
CA PHE A 101 -9.20 -8.62 -13.61
C PHE A 101 -9.37 -8.20 -12.16
N GLY A 102 -9.72 -6.94 -11.94
CA GLY A 102 -9.92 -6.39 -10.61
C GLY A 102 -8.64 -6.27 -9.77
N PRO A 103 -8.78 -5.90 -8.49
CA PRO A 103 -7.66 -5.87 -7.55
C PRO A 103 -7.08 -7.27 -7.31
N PRO A 104 -5.77 -7.39 -7.02
CA PRO A 104 -5.15 -8.67 -6.73
C PRO A 104 -5.65 -9.23 -5.40
N ARG A 105 -5.51 -10.55 -5.21
CA ARG A 105 -5.71 -11.17 -3.90
C ARG A 105 -4.58 -10.77 -2.95
N PHE A 106 -4.86 -10.70 -1.66
CA PHE A 106 -3.87 -10.45 -0.61
C PHE A 106 -2.63 -11.34 -0.76
N SER A 107 -2.80 -12.65 -0.98
CA SER A 107 -1.70 -13.61 -1.13
C SER A 107 -0.73 -13.28 -2.27
N SER A 108 -1.20 -12.60 -3.32
CA SER A 108 -0.35 -12.17 -4.43
C SER A 108 0.49 -10.94 -4.10
N ALA A 109 0.04 -10.11 -3.14
CA ALA A 109 0.74 -8.93 -2.67
C ALA A 109 1.47 -9.15 -1.32
N ARG A 110 1.20 -10.27 -0.64
CA ARG A 110 1.69 -10.58 0.71
C ARG A 110 3.20 -10.76 0.77
N PHE A 111 3.86 -10.08 1.70
CA PHE A 111 5.24 -10.29 2.13
C PHE A 111 5.29 -10.52 3.65
N ASP A 112 6.41 -11.06 4.14
CA ASP A 112 6.60 -11.42 5.54
C ASP A 112 7.57 -10.45 6.21
N ILE A 113 7.21 -9.98 7.39
CA ILE A 113 7.98 -9.08 8.24
C ILE A 113 8.52 -9.88 9.43
N GLY A 114 9.82 -9.79 9.67
CA GLY A 114 10.53 -10.55 10.70
C GLY A 114 11.61 -9.72 11.40
N ALA A 115 12.70 -10.37 11.81
CA ALA A 115 13.70 -9.74 12.68
C ALA A 115 14.55 -8.64 12.05
N ALA A 116 14.65 -8.60 10.73
CA ALA A 116 15.37 -7.56 10.01
C ALA A 116 14.41 -6.49 9.49
N PRO A 117 14.87 -5.24 9.32
CA PRO A 117 14.17 -4.24 8.52
C PRO A 117 13.87 -4.79 7.11
N ASP A 118 12.69 -4.48 6.60
CA ASP A 118 12.26 -4.90 5.26
C ASP A 118 12.12 -3.69 4.34
N GLN A 119 12.26 -3.92 3.03
CA GLN A 119 12.07 -2.91 2.01
C GLN A 119 11.18 -3.44 0.89
N GLN A 120 10.15 -2.67 0.55
CA GLN A 120 9.24 -2.97 -0.55
C GLN A 120 9.32 -1.89 -1.63
N GLU A 121 9.51 -2.30 -2.87
CA GLU A 121 9.40 -1.42 -4.04
C GLU A 121 8.03 -1.64 -4.70
N ILE A 122 7.25 -0.58 -4.84
CA ILE A 122 5.91 -0.60 -5.43
C ILE A 122 5.91 0.20 -6.72
N LYS A 123 5.61 -0.46 -7.83
CA LYS A 123 5.52 0.15 -9.16
C LYS A 123 4.09 0.57 -9.42
N MET A 124 3.89 1.87 -9.54
CA MET A 124 2.59 2.43 -9.88
C MET A 124 2.19 2.05 -11.29
N ARG A 125 0.89 1.80 -11.46
CA ARG A 125 0.24 1.47 -12.72
C ARG A 125 -0.91 2.44 -12.94
N TYR A 126 -1.11 2.79 -14.21
CA TYR A 126 -2.14 3.71 -14.65
C TYR A 126 -2.75 3.10 -15.91
N LEU A 127 -4.08 2.94 -15.93
CA LEU A 127 -4.79 2.28 -17.02
C LEU A 127 -5.36 3.24 -18.07
N LEU A 128 -5.41 4.54 -17.73
CA LEU A 128 -5.86 5.63 -18.57
C LEU A 128 -4.81 6.73 -18.63
#